data_AF-A0A1V6EAN7-F1
#
_entry.id   AF-A0A1V6EAN7-F1
#
_cell.length_a   1.000
_cell.length_b   1.000
_cell.length_c   1.000
_cell.angle_alpha   90.00
_cell.angle_beta   90.00
_cell.angle_gamma   90.00
#
_symmetry.space_group_name_H-M   'P 1'
#
loop_
_entity.id
_entity.type
_entity.pdbx_description
1 polymer ?
#
loop_
_entity_poly.entity_id
_entity_poly.type
_entity_poly.pdbx_seq_one_letter_code
_entity_poly.pdbx_strand_id
1 'polypeptide(L)'
;MPQRIQMIHGVPYVYEDSATWDKEKKNAKHARHYIGKMVDGVFVPNKTYELECALKESKEKKPGPQENTQSIRQFCGATYLFDRIGEKLGITEDLEKCFPDIYEQLLSLAYYLILEDNNPLRRFPRYSMESLHDFLCTIESLQATLAM
;
A
#
# COMPACT_ATOMS: atom_id res chain seq x y z
N MET A 1 0.11 -17.46 26.83
CA MET A 1 -0.72 -17.66 28.04
C MET A 1 0.18 -18.21 29.14
N PRO A 2 -0.10 -18.01 30.44
CA PRO A 2 0.74 -18.59 31.50
C PRO A 2 0.62 -20.12 31.49
N GLN A 3 1.74 -20.81 31.32
CA GLN A 3 1.80 -22.27 31.37
C GLN A 3 1.90 -22.74 32.81
N ARG A 4 1.12 -23.77 33.16
CA ARG A 4 1.08 -24.36 34.50
C ARG A 4 1.35 -25.86 34.41
N ILE A 5 1.89 -26.43 35.48
CA ILE A 5 2.20 -27.84 35.58
C ILE A 5 1.20 -28.52 36.53
N GLN A 6 0.66 -29.66 36.13
CA GLN A 6 -0.17 -30.52 36.96
C GLN A 6 0.40 -31.93 36.99
N MET A 7 0.56 -32.49 38.20
CA MET A 7 0.94 -33.89 38.37
C MET A 7 -0.29 -34.79 38.17
N ILE A 8 -0.22 -35.69 37.20
CA ILE A 8 -1.28 -36.67 36.90
C ILE A 8 -0.64 -38.05 36.83
N HIS A 9 -1.04 -38.96 37.71
CA HIS A 9 -0.50 -40.33 37.78
C HIS A 9 1.04 -40.39 37.80
N GLY A 10 1.68 -39.47 38.54
CA GLY A 10 3.15 -39.41 38.66
C GLY A 10 3.87 -38.73 37.49
N VAL A 11 3.17 -38.30 36.45
CA VAL A 11 3.74 -37.60 35.30
C VAL A 11 3.42 -36.10 35.38
N PRO A 12 4.41 -35.19 35.24
CA PRO A 12 4.17 -33.75 35.17
C PRO A 12 3.63 -33.36 33.78
N TYR A 13 2.37 -32.94 33.71
CA TYR A 13 1.75 -32.42 32.49
C TYR A 13 1.72 -30.90 32.47
N VAL A 14 1.94 -30.29 31.30
CA VAL A 14 1.87 -28.84 31.11
C VAL A 14 0.55 -28.48 30.44
N TYR A 15 -0.12 -27.48 30.98
CA TYR A 15 -1.39 -26.99 30.45
C TYR A 15 -1.46 -25.46 30.42
N GLU A 16 -2.30 -24.95 29.53
CA GLU A 16 -2.72 -23.56 29.47
C GLU A 16 -4.16 -23.43 30.00
N ASP A 17 -4.42 -22.39 30.76
CA ASP A 17 -5.76 -22.10 31.30
C ASP A 17 -6.47 -21.13 30.37
N SER A 18 -7.62 -21.56 29.83
CA SER A 18 -8.45 -20.75 28.94
C SER A 18 -9.77 -20.44 29.63
N ALA A 19 -10.06 -19.13 29.79
CA ALA A 19 -11.33 -18.65 30.32
C ALA A 19 -12.23 -18.23 29.16
N THR A 20 -13.41 -18.83 29.06
CA THR A 20 -14.43 -18.48 28.06
C THR A 20 -15.71 -18.07 28.78
N TRP A 21 -16.42 -17.08 28.23
CA TRP A 21 -17.72 -16.67 28.78
C TRP A 21 -18.83 -17.50 28.14
N ASP A 22 -19.59 -18.22 28.97
CA ASP A 22 -20.76 -18.96 28.51
C ASP A 22 -21.96 -18.01 28.47
N LYS A 23 -22.43 -17.68 27.25
CA LYS A 23 -23.55 -16.76 27.04
C LYS A 23 -24.90 -17.32 27.52
N GLU A 24 -25.07 -18.64 27.51
CA GLU A 24 -26.32 -19.29 27.92
C GLU A 24 -26.42 -19.37 29.44
N LYS A 25 -25.33 -19.85 30.08
CA LYS A 25 -25.26 -20.01 31.53
C LYS A 25 -24.87 -18.73 32.27
N LYS A 26 -24.52 -17.67 31.53
CA LYS A 26 -24.08 -16.35 32.03
C LYS A 26 -23.00 -16.46 33.10
N ASN A 27 -22.05 -17.35 32.91
CA ASN A 27 -20.93 -17.54 33.82
C ASN A 27 -19.61 -17.76 33.07
N ALA A 28 -18.51 -17.51 33.76
CA ALA A 28 -17.18 -17.81 33.26
C ALA A 28 -16.91 -19.31 33.38
N LYS A 29 -16.44 -19.93 32.29
CA LYS A 29 -15.97 -21.32 32.24
C LYS A 29 -14.47 -21.33 32.04
N HIS A 30 -13.80 -22.14 32.85
CA HIS A 30 -12.36 -22.38 32.74
C HIS A 30 -12.12 -23.77 32.18
N ALA A 31 -11.30 -23.86 31.14
CA ALA A 31 -10.89 -25.11 30.53
C ALA A 31 -9.35 -25.19 30.53
N ARG A 32 -8.84 -26.33 31.00
CA ARG A 32 -7.41 -26.65 30.95
C ARG A 32 -7.10 -27.32 29.62
N HIS A 33 -6.25 -26.70 28.82
CA HIS A 33 -5.77 -27.25 27.57
C HIS A 33 -4.36 -27.80 27.77
N TYR A 34 -4.23 -29.13 27.77
CA TYR A 34 -2.94 -29.79 27.96
C TYR A 34 -2.13 -29.75 26.67
N ILE A 35 -0.96 -29.12 26.73
CA ILE A 35 -0.09 -28.89 25.57
C ILE A 35 1.05 -29.93 25.48
N GLY A 36 1.33 -30.64 26.57
CA GLY A 36 2.38 -31.64 26.59
C GLY A 36 2.69 -32.16 27.99
N LYS A 37 3.80 -32.87 28.11
CA LYS A 37 4.32 -33.44 29.36
C LYS A 37 5.79 -33.08 29.55
N MET A 38 6.24 -33.04 30.79
CA MET A 38 7.65 -32.92 31.13
C MET A 38 8.22 -34.32 31.35
N VAL A 39 9.28 -34.67 30.63
CA VAL A 39 10.04 -35.91 30.80
C VAL A 39 11.48 -35.52 31.07
N ASP A 40 12.04 -35.94 32.22
CA ASP A 40 13.42 -35.64 32.62
C ASP A 40 13.79 -34.14 32.56
N GLY A 41 12.83 -33.26 32.92
CA GLY A 41 13.02 -31.81 32.87
C GLY A 41 12.89 -31.18 31.48
N VAL A 42 12.62 -31.99 30.44
CA VAL A 42 12.42 -31.54 29.05
C VAL A 42 10.93 -31.53 28.72
N PHE A 43 10.45 -30.44 28.12
CA PHE A 43 9.07 -30.34 27.64
C PHE A 43 8.90 -31.14 26.35
N VAL A 44 7.97 -32.09 26.38
CA VAL A 44 7.55 -32.91 25.23
C VAL A 44 6.14 -32.50 24.86
N PRO A 45 5.94 -31.76 23.75
CA PRO A 45 4.61 -31.35 23.29
C PRO A 45 3.77 -32.55 22.83
N ASN A 46 2.46 -32.38 22.81
CA ASN A 46 1.56 -33.36 22.19
C ASN A 46 1.40 -33.08 20.69
N LYS A 47 1.02 -34.11 19.93
CA LYS A 47 0.85 -34.02 18.46
C LYS A 47 -0.13 -32.92 18.04
N THR A 48 -1.17 -32.67 18.85
CA THR A 48 -2.15 -31.61 18.58
C THR A 48 -1.53 -30.22 18.70
N TYR A 49 -0.71 -29.97 19.73
CA TYR A 49 -0.02 -28.71 19.94
C TYR A 49 1.04 -28.45 18.85
N GLU A 50 1.78 -29.49 18.46
CA GLU A 50 2.74 -29.39 17.34
C GLU A 50 2.05 -28.97 16.03
N LEU A 51 0.89 -29.57 15.72
CA LEU A 51 0.10 -29.22 14.55
C LEU A 51 -0.44 -27.78 14.63
N GLU A 52 -0.89 -27.34 15.80
CA GLU A 52 -1.35 -25.95 16.00
C GLU A 52 -0.23 -24.93 15.83
N CYS A 53 0.99 -25.23 16.32
CA CYS A 53 2.17 -24.40 16.11
C CYS A 53 2.52 -24.31 14.61
N ALA A 54 2.57 -25.44 13.90
CA ALA A 54 2.84 -25.46 12.46
C ALA A 54 1.78 -24.68 11.65
N LEU A 55 0.51 -24.77 12.04
CA LEU A 55 -0.57 -24.01 11.42
C LEU A 55 -0.45 -22.50 11.68
N LYS A 56 -0.04 -22.07 12.88
CA LYS A 56 0.23 -20.65 13.19
C LYS A 56 1.36 -20.10 12.33
N GLU A 57 2.48 -20.82 12.26
CA GLU A 57 3.63 -20.44 11.42
C GLU A 57 3.28 -20.36 9.92
N SER A 58 2.36 -21.22 9.44
CA SER A 58 1.88 -21.16 8.06
C SER A 58 0.97 -19.96 7.77
N LYS A 59 0.22 -19.49 8.77
CA LYS A 59 -0.72 -18.37 8.63
C LYS A 59 -0.03 -17.02 8.68
N GLU A 60 1.05 -16.90 9.45
CA GLU A 60 1.83 -15.66 9.60
C GLU A 60 2.62 -15.29 8.34
N LYS A 61 2.85 -16.23 7.42
CA LYS A 61 3.63 -16.01 6.18
C LYS A 61 2.87 -15.30 5.05
N LYS A 62 1.65 -14.83 5.27
CA LYS A 62 0.93 -14.04 4.25
C LYS A 62 1.34 -12.57 4.40
N PRO A 63 2.10 -11.98 3.47
CA PRO A 63 2.28 -10.53 3.48
C PRO A 63 0.89 -9.90 3.43
N GLY A 64 0.60 -9.03 4.41
CA GLY A 64 -0.66 -8.30 4.45
C GLY A 64 -0.79 -7.38 3.23
N PRO A 65 -2.00 -6.85 2.94
CA PRO A 65 -2.16 -5.81 1.95
C PRO A 65 -1.16 -4.68 2.25
N GLN A 66 -0.31 -4.35 1.27
CA GLN A 66 0.66 -3.27 1.41
C GLN A 66 -0.10 -1.99 1.76
N GLU A 67 0.30 -1.34 2.85
CA GLU A 67 -0.30 -0.09 3.27
C GLU A 67 -0.11 0.96 2.17
N ASN A 68 -1.23 1.45 1.61
CA ASN A 68 -1.20 2.55 0.65
C ASN A 68 -0.89 3.83 1.44
N THR A 69 0.40 4.17 1.56
CA THR A 69 0.88 5.30 2.36
C THR A 69 0.51 6.65 1.77
N GLN A 70 0.11 6.71 0.49
CA GLN A 70 -0.15 7.97 -0.22
C GLN A 70 -1.39 7.88 -1.12
N SER A 71 -2.25 8.90 -1.05
CA SER A 71 -3.31 9.17 -2.01
C SER A 71 -3.03 10.51 -2.70
N ILE A 72 -2.90 10.50 -4.02
CA ILE A 72 -2.64 11.70 -4.83
C ILE A 72 -3.91 12.00 -5.63
N ARG A 73 -4.34 13.26 -5.63
CA ARG A 73 -5.42 13.73 -6.49
C ARG A 73 -4.83 14.24 -7.79
N GLN A 74 -5.33 13.75 -8.92
CA GLN A 74 -4.89 14.17 -10.24
C GLN A 74 -6.08 14.69 -11.07
N PHE A 75 -5.82 15.67 -11.93
CA PHE A 75 -6.81 16.28 -12.82
C PHE A 75 -6.50 15.92 -14.28
N CYS A 76 -7.47 15.37 -15.00
CA CYS A 76 -7.31 14.90 -16.39
C CYS A 76 -8.39 15.40 -17.37
N GLY A 77 -9.52 15.92 -16.87
CA GLY A 77 -10.66 16.22 -17.74
C GLY A 77 -10.40 17.32 -18.76
N ALA A 78 -9.77 18.42 -18.34
CA ALA A 78 -9.51 19.55 -19.22
C ALA A 78 -8.34 19.30 -20.16
N THR A 79 -7.28 18.63 -19.69
CA THR A 79 -6.13 18.26 -20.54
C THR A 79 -6.56 17.33 -21.67
N TYR A 80 -7.37 16.32 -21.37
CA TYR A 80 -7.91 15.41 -22.40
C TYR A 80 -8.75 16.14 -23.46
N LEU A 81 -9.52 17.16 -23.06
CA LEU A 81 -10.28 17.97 -24.02
C LEU A 81 -9.33 18.74 -24.94
N PHE A 82 -8.27 19.34 -24.40
CA PHE A 82 -7.30 20.07 -25.19
C PHE A 82 -6.51 19.18 -26.14
N ASP A 83 -6.18 17.95 -25.72
CA ASP A 83 -5.54 16.97 -26.59
C ASP A 83 -6.38 16.70 -27.83
N ARG A 84 -7.68 16.44 -27.63
CA ARG A 84 -8.61 16.22 -28.75
C ARG A 84 -8.78 17.45 -29.64
N ILE A 85 -8.70 18.64 -29.08
CA ILE A 85 -8.73 19.89 -29.87
C ILE A 85 -7.43 20.04 -30.67
N GLY A 86 -6.28 19.80 -30.03
CA GLY A 86 -4.96 19.89 -30.66
C GLY A 86 -4.81 18.90 -31.81
N GLU A 87 -5.17 17.63 -31.58
CA GLU A 87 -5.21 16.58 -32.61
C GLU A 87 -6.14 16.97 -33.76
N LYS A 88 -7.37 17.41 -33.46
CA LYS A 88 -8.38 17.73 -34.50
C LYS A 88 -7.97 18.93 -35.36
N LEU A 89 -7.26 19.90 -34.77
CA LEU A 89 -6.78 21.09 -35.47
C LEU A 89 -5.42 20.88 -36.13
N GLY A 90 -4.74 19.75 -35.90
CA GLY A 90 -3.39 19.48 -36.40
C GLY A 90 -2.29 20.25 -35.67
N ILE A 91 -2.61 20.94 -34.57
CA ILE A 91 -1.67 21.78 -33.82
C ILE A 91 -0.55 20.93 -33.21
N THR A 92 -0.89 19.74 -32.71
CA THR A 92 0.07 18.81 -32.11
C THR A 92 1.09 18.34 -33.16
N GLU A 93 0.61 17.91 -34.33
CA GLU A 93 1.47 17.47 -35.43
C GLU A 93 2.36 18.59 -35.98
N ASP A 94 1.82 19.80 -36.09
CA ASP A 94 2.58 20.95 -36.59
C ASP A 94 3.65 21.38 -35.58
N LEU A 95 3.33 21.37 -34.28
CA LEU A 95 4.30 21.63 -33.21
C LEU A 95 5.38 20.57 -33.17
N GLU A 96 5.04 19.28 -33.32
CA GLU A 96 6.00 18.19 -33.37
C GLU A 96 6.95 18.31 -34.57
N LYS A 97 6.44 18.69 -35.75
CA LYS A 97 7.27 18.92 -36.94
C LYS A 97 8.22 20.11 -36.77
N CYS A 98 7.76 21.18 -36.11
CA CYS A 98 8.55 22.40 -35.95
C CYS A 98 9.55 22.30 -34.79
N PHE A 99 9.17 21.64 -33.70
CA PHE A 99 9.89 21.59 -32.44
C PHE A 99 9.86 20.18 -31.83
N PRO A 100 10.44 19.17 -32.50
CA PRO A 100 10.32 17.77 -32.09
C PRO A 100 10.85 17.49 -30.68
N ASP A 101 11.82 18.27 -30.21
CA ASP A 101 12.45 18.06 -28.91
C ASP A 101 11.70 18.71 -27.74
N ILE A 102 10.80 19.67 -28.02
CA ILE A 102 10.16 20.53 -26.98
C ILE A 102 8.65 20.72 -27.16
N TYR A 103 8.00 20.11 -28.15
CA TYR A 103 6.58 20.30 -28.44
C TYR A 103 5.68 19.93 -27.26
N GLU A 104 6.03 18.89 -26.52
CA GLU A 104 5.33 18.42 -25.31
C GLU A 104 5.33 19.46 -24.19
N GLN A 105 6.46 20.15 -24.04
CA GLN A 105 6.64 21.20 -23.04
C GLN A 105 5.89 22.46 -23.44
N LEU A 106 5.87 22.79 -24.73
CA LEU A 106 5.07 23.90 -25.28
C LEU A 106 3.57 23.66 -25.10
N LEU A 107 3.09 22.43 -25.36
CA LEU A 107 1.69 22.04 -25.12
C LEU A 107 1.33 22.13 -23.64
N SER A 108 2.18 21.58 -22.76
CA SER A 108 1.98 21.66 -21.32
C SER A 108 1.91 23.10 -20.81
N LEU A 109 2.77 23.98 -21.32
CA LEU A 109 2.75 25.41 -20.99
C LEU A 109 1.47 26.08 -21.51
N ALA A 110 1.05 25.78 -22.74
CA ALA A 110 -0.18 26.32 -23.30
C ALA A 110 -1.40 25.91 -22.48
N TYR A 111 -1.49 24.64 -22.06
CA TYR A 111 -2.58 24.15 -21.22
C TYR A 111 -2.60 24.83 -19.86
N TYR A 112 -1.42 25.02 -19.24
CA TYR A 112 -1.30 25.76 -18.00
C TYR A 112 -1.78 27.21 -18.15
N LEU A 113 -1.38 27.90 -19.22
CA LEU A 113 -1.78 29.29 -19.46
C LEU A 113 -3.29 29.44 -19.72
N ILE A 114 -3.93 28.42 -20.29
CA ILE A 114 -5.39 28.41 -20.50
C ILE A 114 -6.14 28.14 -19.19
N LEU A 115 -5.65 27.21 -18.36
CA LEU A 115 -6.36 26.79 -17.13
C LEU A 115 -6.07 27.67 -15.93
N GLU A 116 -4.87 28.21 -15.83
CA GLU A 116 -4.37 29.01 -14.71
C GLU A 116 -3.91 30.40 -15.19
N ASP A 117 -4.67 31.03 -16.10
CA ASP A 117 -4.38 32.31 -16.77
C ASP A 117 -3.92 33.46 -15.84
N ASN A 118 -4.48 33.53 -14.64
CA ASN A 118 -4.18 34.57 -13.65
C ASN A 118 -3.06 34.20 -12.67
N ASN A 119 -2.42 33.03 -12.82
CA ASN A 119 -1.37 32.55 -11.92
C ASN A 119 0.04 32.73 -12.52
N PRO A 120 1.05 33.05 -11.69
CA PRO A 120 2.42 33.19 -12.16
C PRO A 120 3.01 31.84 -12.59
N LEU A 121 3.86 31.83 -13.62
CA LEU A 121 4.55 30.62 -14.13
C LEU A 121 5.34 29.84 -13.07
N ARG A 122 5.72 30.48 -11.96
CA ARG A 122 6.36 29.80 -10.81
C ARG A 122 5.50 28.69 -10.20
N ARG A 123 4.18 28.69 -10.44
CA ARG A 123 3.24 27.66 -9.96
C ARG A 123 3.15 26.45 -10.91
N PHE A 124 3.69 26.56 -12.13
CA PHE A 124 3.69 25.47 -13.11
C PHE A 124 4.22 24.13 -12.55
N PRO A 125 5.31 24.05 -11.76
CA PRO A 125 5.77 22.78 -11.20
C PRO A 125 4.71 22.09 -10.34
N ARG A 126 3.93 22.86 -9.59
CA ARG A 126 2.82 22.33 -8.80
C ARG A 126 1.70 21.81 -9.70
N TYR A 127 1.33 22.57 -10.72
CA TYR A 127 0.35 22.15 -11.72
C TYR A 127 0.78 20.85 -12.41
N SER A 128 2.04 20.71 -12.80
CA SER A 128 2.56 19.49 -13.46
C SER A 128 2.50 18.24 -12.59
N MET A 129 2.56 18.38 -11.25
CA MET A 129 2.39 17.24 -10.33
C MET A 129 0.91 16.86 -10.15
N GLU A 130 0.01 17.83 -10.25
CA GLU A 130 -1.43 17.66 -10.03
C GLU A 130 -2.19 17.27 -11.31
N SER A 131 -1.60 17.45 -12.49
CA SER A 131 -2.24 17.10 -13.75
C SER A 131 -1.78 15.73 -14.26
N LEU A 132 -2.73 14.95 -14.76
CA LEU A 132 -2.49 13.63 -15.33
C LEU A 132 -2.44 13.79 -16.84
N HIS A 133 -1.25 14.01 -17.37
CA HIS A 133 -1.03 14.13 -18.80
C HIS A 133 0.41 13.71 -19.12
N ASP A 134 0.58 12.85 -20.12
CA ASP A 134 1.83 12.12 -20.38
C ASP A 134 3.00 13.06 -20.72
N PHE A 135 2.71 14.27 -21.18
CA PHE A 135 3.67 15.29 -21.61
C PHE A 135 4.13 16.27 -20.52
N LEU A 136 3.65 16.14 -19.28
CA LEU A 136 3.95 17.10 -18.20
C LEU A 136 5.36 16.93 -17.65
N CYS A 137 6.34 17.40 -18.41
CA CYS A 137 7.69 17.60 -17.95
C CYS A 137 7.81 18.97 -17.24
N THR A 138 8.47 19.03 -16.08
CA THR A 138 8.68 20.28 -15.33
C THR A 138 9.51 21.28 -16.15
N ILE A 139 9.33 22.60 -15.93
CA ILE A 139 10.16 23.64 -16.60
C ILE A 139 11.66 23.48 -16.29
N GLU A 140 12.02 22.82 -15.21
CA GLU A 140 13.41 22.46 -14.92
C GLU A 140 13.99 21.50 -15.98
N SER A 141 13.16 20.61 -16.56
CA SER A 141 13.58 19.75 -17.67
C SER A 141 13.84 20.52 -18.97
N LEU A 142 13.07 21.59 -19.23
CA LEU A 142 13.30 22.53 -20.35
C LEU A 142 14.67 23.21 -20.27
N GLN A 143 15.10 23.54 -19.04
CA GLN A 143 16.42 24.16 -18.82
C GLN A 143 17.57 23.15 -18.98
N ALA A 144 17.32 21.87 -18.69
CA ALA A 144 18.30 20.81 -18.85
C ALA A 144 18.53 20.43 -20.32
N THR A 145 17.48 20.44 -21.16
CA THR A 145 17.60 20.15 -22.60
C THR A 145 18.23 21.29 -23.39
N LEU A 146 18.03 22.56 -23.00
CA LEU A 146 18.70 23.72 -23.61
C LEU A 146 20.17 23.89 -23.21
N ALA A 147 20.66 23.09 -22.24
CA ALA A 147 22.04 23.11 -21.77
C ALA A 147 22.92 21.96 -22.34
N MET A 148 22.36 21.14 -23.25
CA MET A 148 23.08 20.16 -24.08
C MET A 148 23.17 20.64 -25.52
#